data_AF-A0A0R2CU35-F1
#
_entry.id   AF-A0A0R2CU35-F1
#
_cell.length_a   1.000
_cell.length_b   1.000
_cell.length_c   1.000
_cell.angle_alpha   90.00
_cell.angle_beta   90.00
_cell.angle_gamma   90.00
#
_symmetry.space_group_name_H-M   'P 1'
#
loop_
_entity.id
_entity.type
_entity.pdbx_description
1 polymer ?
#
loop_
_entity_poly.entity_id
_entity_poly.type
_entity_poly.pdbx_seq_one_letter_code
_entity_poly.pdbx_strand_id
1 'polypeptide(L)'
;MPYVGNKGQIAQQIIDLLPSGNRFYDVFGGGGSMSFHALASKKYKTVFYNDKQENVVEALQAVLAGDIDFAPFLVPKREKFNWYKDQPDSVEKTIALIAWSFSNDCKSFLWGRKIEDLKALASAALFYPSDVWPFEDLYSYAKGSRTIAEAYRCYHQWRKDKLQQLDKIANLKNLDQITRLKQLEQLPRLQQLERLKQLQQLQNLQQLQKLEKDESLLAQLTFQTNDYRDLSFKADDVVYCDPPYVGTKYQYGGFDNDAFVKWYSCLPVENVYISNYSVLPNTQVVGTFKKHSFTAKGKRRAELLLRVVK
;
A
#
# COMPACT_ATOMS: atom_id res chain seq x y z
N MET A 1 2.33 4.45 3.49
CA MET A 1 0.86 4.25 3.62
C MET A 1 0.23 3.97 2.25
N PRO A 2 -0.83 3.14 2.16
CA PRO A 2 -1.61 3.01 0.94
C PRO A 2 -2.18 4.38 0.53
N TYR A 3 -2.12 4.76 -0.76
CA TYR A 3 -2.54 6.09 -1.21
C TYR A 3 -2.84 6.11 -2.71
N VAL A 4 -3.68 7.05 -3.15
CA VAL A 4 -3.99 7.22 -4.58
C VAL A 4 -2.73 7.60 -5.34
N GLY A 5 -2.51 7.00 -6.51
CA GLY A 5 -1.38 7.36 -7.37
C GLY A 5 -0.01 6.89 -6.87
N ASN A 6 0.03 6.14 -5.75
CA ASN A 6 1.26 5.68 -5.10
C ASN A 6 2.28 5.10 -6.10
N LYS A 7 3.54 5.52 -5.92
CA LYS A 7 4.69 5.20 -6.77
C LYS A 7 5.39 3.89 -6.41
N GLY A 8 4.92 3.13 -5.43
CA GLY A 8 5.64 1.99 -4.85
C GLY A 8 6.16 0.94 -5.83
N GLN A 9 5.48 0.72 -6.96
CA GLN A 9 5.96 -0.21 -8.00
C GLN A 9 7.20 0.29 -8.77
N ILE A 10 7.41 1.60 -8.82
CA ILE A 10 8.45 2.25 -9.65
C ILE A 10 9.35 3.21 -8.85
N ALA A 11 9.05 3.44 -7.58
CA ALA A 11 9.74 4.43 -6.74
C ALA A 11 11.24 4.18 -6.65
N GLN A 12 11.66 2.92 -6.46
CA GLN A 12 13.08 2.56 -6.47
C GLN A 12 13.75 2.94 -7.80
N GLN A 13 13.13 2.60 -8.94
CA GLN A 13 13.68 2.88 -10.27
C GLN A 13 13.79 4.39 -10.51
N ILE A 14 12.84 5.19 -10.01
CA ILE A 14 12.93 6.66 -10.05
C ILE A 14 14.10 7.13 -9.19
N ILE A 15 14.18 6.73 -7.91
CA ILE A 15 15.23 7.14 -6.99
C ILE A 15 16.62 6.76 -7.53
N ASP A 16 16.76 5.61 -8.21
CA ASP A 16 18.02 5.18 -8.81
C ASP A 16 18.52 6.15 -9.89
N LEU A 17 17.60 6.75 -10.68
CA LEU A 17 17.93 7.77 -11.69
C LEU A 17 18.20 9.17 -11.12
N LEU A 18 17.70 9.47 -9.92
CA LEU A 18 17.92 10.78 -9.30
C LEU A 18 19.38 10.92 -8.81
N PRO A 19 19.97 12.13 -8.88
CA PRO A 19 21.29 12.37 -8.34
C PRO A 19 21.30 12.28 -6.81
N SER A 20 22.47 12.04 -6.23
CA SER A 20 22.71 12.24 -4.81
C SER A 20 22.72 13.73 -4.46
N GLY A 21 22.38 14.07 -3.22
CA GLY A 21 22.36 15.44 -2.76
C GLY A 21 22.31 15.53 -1.24
N ASN A 22 22.39 16.73 -0.67
CA ASN A 22 22.26 16.87 0.77
C ASN A 22 20.80 16.69 1.23
N ARG A 23 19.87 17.33 0.52
CA ARG A 23 18.44 17.34 0.87
C ARG A 23 17.60 16.85 -0.30
N PHE A 24 16.67 15.96 -0.02
CA PHE A 24 15.65 15.50 -0.96
C PHE A 24 14.28 16.01 -0.52
N TYR A 25 13.50 16.54 -1.46
CA TYR A 25 12.14 17.00 -1.22
C TYR A 25 11.14 16.15 -1.99
N ASP A 26 10.24 15.49 -1.27
CA ASP A 26 9.03 14.85 -1.78
C ASP A 26 7.88 15.84 -1.66
N VAL A 27 7.67 16.65 -2.70
CA VAL A 27 6.78 17.84 -2.65
C VAL A 27 5.31 17.46 -2.49
N PHE A 28 4.92 16.31 -3.06
CA PHE A 28 3.56 15.76 -3.05
C PHE A 28 3.61 14.32 -2.50
N GLY A 29 3.94 14.19 -1.22
CA GLY A 29 4.37 12.95 -0.61
C GLY A 29 3.30 11.87 -0.54
N GLY A 30 2.02 12.22 -0.35
CA GLY A 30 0.91 11.29 -0.31
C GLY A 30 1.13 10.08 0.61
N GLY A 31 1.36 8.90 0.03
CA GLY A 31 1.63 7.69 0.81
C GLY A 31 3.05 7.59 1.38
N GLY A 32 3.93 8.54 1.08
CA GLY A 32 5.34 8.60 1.48
C GLY A 32 6.28 7.71 0.66
N SER A 33 5.80 7.11 -0.44
CA SER A 33 6.55 6.11 -1.20
C SER A 33 7.92 6.63 -1.65
N MET A 34 8.00 7.87 -2.12
CA MET A 34 9.26 8.42 -2.63
C MET A 34 10.19 8.79 -1.48
N SER A 35 9.67 9.44 -0.43
CA SER A 35 10.40 9.70 0.81
C SER A 35 11.08 8.46 1.40
N PHE A 36 10.36 7.34 1.54
CA PHE A 36 10.95 6.12 2.13
C PHE A 36 12.00 5.46 1.23
N HIS A 37 11.83 5.50 -0.09
CA HIS A 37 12.86 4.99 -1.00
C HIS A 37 14.08 5.93 -1.02
N ALA A 38 13.88 7.24 -0.90
CA ALA A 38 14.97 8.21 -0.76
C ALA A 38 15.79 7.93 0.51
N LEU A 39 15.15 7.71 1.66
CA LEU A 39 15.81 7.30 2.92
C LEU A 39 16.59 5.99 2.74
N ALA A 40 15.94 4.96 2.18
CA ALA A 40 16.57 3.65 1.99
C ALA A 40 17.79 3.69 1.05
N SER A 41 17.79 4.62 0.07
CA SER A 41 18.88 4.76 -0.90
C SER A 41 20.19 5.30 -0.33
N LYS A 42 20.13 5.98 0.83
CA LYS A 42 21.27 6.69 1.43
C LYS A 42 21.93 7.75 0.54
N LYS A 43 21.25 8.19 -0.53
CA LYS A 43 21.70 9.26 -1.43
C LYS A 43 21.60 10.66 -0.80
N TYR A 44 20.85 10.78 0.30
CA TYR A 44 20.47 12.04 0.92
C TYR A 44 20.72 12.02 2.43
N LYS A 45 21.12 13.16 2.99
CA LYS A 45 21.30 13.32 4.44
C LYS A 45 20.00 13.67 5.15
N THR A 46 19.11 14.37 4.45
CA THR A 46 17.80 14.77 4.96
C THR A 46 16.75 14.60 3.87
N VAL A 47 15.61 14.04 4.25
CA VAL A 47 14.45 13.80 3.39
C VAL A 47 13.28 14.61 3.95
N PHE A 48 12.76 15.53 3.15
CA PHE A 48 11.57 16.32 3.46
C PHE A 48 10.37 15.67 2.79
N TYR A 49 9.46 15.12 3.60
CA TYR A 49 8.15 14.70 3.15
C TYR A 49 7.19 15.89 3.31
N ASN A 50 6.55 16.29 2.22
CA ASN A 50 5.53 17.35 2.24
C ASN A 50 4.22 16.83 1.64
N ASP A 51 3.09 17.07 2.31
CA ASP A 51 1.77 16.97 1.69
C ASP A 51 0.89 18.11 2.20
N LYS A 52 0.09 18.71 1.32
CA LYS A 52 -0.80 19.81 1.70
C LYS A 52 -1.93 19.37 2.63
N GLN A 53 -2.28 18.08 2.62
CA GLN A 53 -3.33 17.51 3.46
C GLN A 53 -2.76 17.12 4.82
N GLU A 54 -2.98 17.97 5.83
CA GLU A 54 -2.53 17.77 7.21
C GLU A 54 -2.91 16.39 7.76
N ASN A 55 -4.16 15.97 7.58
CA ASN A 55 -4.65 14.66 8.03
C ASN A 55 -3.91 13.47 7.40
N VAL A 56 -3.39 13.60 6.17
CA VAL A 56 -2.57 12.58 5.51
C VAL A 56 -1.19 12.51 6.15
N VAL A 57 -0.62 13.67 6.49
CA VAL A 57 0.66 13.79 7.20
C VAL A 57 0.56 13.17 8.59
N GLU A 58 -0.44 13.57 9.37
CA GLU A 58 -0.70 13.03 10.71
C GLU A 58 -0.92 11.51 10.69
N ALA A 59 -1.70 11.01 9.73
CA ALA A 59 -1.94 9.58 9.59
C ALA A 59 -0.63 8.83 9.28
N LEU A 60 0.23 9.37 8.41
CA LEU A 60 1.52 8.74 8.12
C LEU A 60 2.45 8.75 9.34
N GLN A 61 2.48 9.84 10.10
CA GLN A 61 3.25 9.94 11.34
C GLN A 61 2.78 8.91 12.37
N ALA A 62 1.47 8.80 12.61
CA ALA A 62 0.91 7.84 13.55
C ALA A 62 1.18 6.39 13.13
N VAL A 63 1.12 6.08 11.81
CA VAL A 63 1.49 4.75 11.29
C VAL A 63 2.96 4.42 11.58
N LEU A 64 3.86 5.41 11.48
CA LEU A 64 5.29 5.22 11.74
C LEU A 64 5.61 5.13 13.22
N ALA A 65 4.91 5.90 14.07
CA ALA A 65 5.06 5.83 15.52
C ALA A 65 4.57 4.47 16.08
N GLY A 66 3.71 3.76 15.35
CA GLY A 66 3.11 2.52 15.81
C GLY A 66 1.92 2.72 16.75
N ASP A 67 1.36 3.93 16.79
CA ASP A 67 0.30 4.35 17.71
C ASP A 67 -1.10 3.86 17.31
N ILE A 68 -1.18 2.96 16.32
CA ILE A 68 -2.44 2.60 15.68
C ILE A 68 -2.71 1.11 15.85
N ASP A 69 -3.81 0.80 16.54
CA ASP A 69 -4.39 -0.54 16.50
C ASP A 69 -5.12 -0.74 15.17
N PHE A 70 -4.57 -1.60 14.32
CA PHE A 70 -5.17 -1.92 13.03
C PHE A 70 -6.27 -2.98 13.11
N ALA A 71 -6.43 -3.69 14.24
CA ALA A 71 -7.39 -4.78 14.36
C ALA A 71 -8.85 -4.37 14.05
N PRO A 72 -9.34 -3.18 14.48
CA PRO A 72 -10.67 -2.70 14.13
C PRO A 72 -10.88 -2.46 12.62
N PHE A 73 -9.79 -2.24 11.87
CA PHE A 73 -9.85 -1.90 10.44
C PHE A 73 -9.78 -3.12 9.52
N LEU A 74 -9.51 -4.33 10.05
CA LEU A 74 -9.32 -5.55 9.26
C LEU A 74 -10.58 -6.02 8.54
N VAL A 75 -11.76 -5.76 9.10
CA VAL A 75 -13.05 -6.21 8.53
C VAL A 75 -13.90 -4.98 8.17
N PRO A 76 -13.81 -4.48 6.93
CA PRO A 76 -14.52 -3.27 6.53
C PRO A 76 -16.04 -3.50 6.45
N LYS A 77 -16.80 -2.50 6.89
CA LYS A 77 -18.28 -2.44 6.75
C LYS A 77 -18.70 -1.09 6.17
N ARG A 78 -19.61 -1.10 5.19
CA ARG A 78 -20.03 0.12 4.49
C ARG A 78 -20.68 1.13 5.43
N GLU A 79 -21.49 0.66 6.36
CA GLU A 79 -22.15 1.51 7.34
C GLU A 79 -21.12 2.33 8.14
N LYS A 80 -20.11 1.65 8.70
CA LYS A 80 -19.04 2.30 9.45
C LYS A 80 -18.17 3.21 8.55
N PHE A 81 -17.90 2.80 7.31
CA PHE A 81 -17.24 3.66 6.32
C PHE A 81 -18.01 4.96 6.06
N ASN A 82 -19.34 4.86 5.90
CA ASN A 82 -20.18 6.03 5.72
C ASN A 82 -20.20 6.92 6.97
N TRP A 83 -20.32 6.31 8.15
CA TRP A 83 -20.23 7.02 9.42
C TRP A 83 -18.92 7.82 9.55
N TYR A 84 -17.78 7.22 9.16
CA TYR A 84 -16.49 7.93 9.17
C TYR A 84 -16.44 9.14 8.24
N LYS A 85 -17.13 9.13 7.10
CA LYS A 85 -17.19 10.31 6.21
C LYS A 85 -17.83 11.51 6.89
N ASP A 86 -18.77 11.25 7.80
CA ASP A 86 -19.53 12.28 8.51
C ASP A 86 -18.86 12.70 9.83
N GLN A 87 -17.73 12.08 10.21
CA GLN A 87 -16.97 12.45 11.40
C GLN A 87 -16.01 13.63 11.14
N PRO A 88 -15.60 14.37 12.18
CA PRO A 88 -14.47 15.29 12.10
C PRO A 88 -13.19 14.61 11.63
N ASP A 89 -12.25 15.40 11.10
CA ASP A 89 -10.96 14.88 10.67
C ASP A 89 -10.17 14.30 11.84
N SER A 90 -9.60 13.12 11.60
CA SER A 90 -8.81 12.36 12.56
C SER A 90 -7.95 11.34 11.82
N VAL A 91 -6.89 10.86 12.48
CA VAL A 91 -6.04 9.77 11.99
C VAL A 91 -6.88 8.52 11.69
N GLU A 92 -7.77 8.14 12.61
CA GLU A 92 -8.64 6.96 12.44
C GLU A 92 -9.56 7.09 11.23
N LYS A 93 -10.23 8.24 11.07
CA LYS A 93 -11.07 8.51 9.89
C LYS A 93 -10.24 8.41 8.62
N THR A 94 -9.07 9.04 8.59
CA THR A 94 -8.21 9.06 7.41
C THR A 94 -7.78 7.64 7.01
N ILE A 95 -7.36 6.82 7.98
CA ILE A 95 -6.95 5.43 7.75
C ILE A 95 -8.13 4.58 7.30
N ALA A 96 -9.29 4.69 7.96
CA ALA A 96 -10.50 3.97 7.57
C ALA A 96 -10.88 4.29 6.12
N LEU A 97 -10.95 5.58 5.77
CA LEU A 97 -11.39 5.99 4.44
C LEU A 97 -10.38 5.60 3.35
N ILE A 98 -9.07 5.69 3.62
CA ILE A 98 -8.03 5.25 2.68
C ILE A 98 -8.08 3.73 2.50
N ALA A 99 -8.05 2.96 3.59
CA ALA A 99 -7.99 1.50 3.52
C ALA A 99 -9.27 0.92 2.90
N TRP A 100 -10.43 1.37 3.37
CA TRP A 100 -11.75 0.85 2.98
C TRP A 100 -12.29 1.46 1.68
N SER A 101 -11.51 2.30 1.00
CA SER A 101 -11.72 2.69 -0.40
C SER A 101 -10.72 2.02 -1.36
N PHE A 102 -9.87 1.11 -0.87
CA PHE A 102 -8.77 0.52 -1.65
C PHE A 102 -7.72 1.55 -2.10
N SER A 103 -7.41 2.53 -1.24
CA SER A 103 -6.51 3.64 -1.58
C SER A 103 -6.96 4.41 -2.82
N ASN A 104 -8.27 4.50 -3.01
CA ASN A 104 -8.90 5.23 -4.09
C ASN A 104 -9.36 6.59 -3.57
N ASP A 105 -10.50 7.08 -4.04
CA ASP A 105 -10.98 8.43 -3.79
C ASP A 105 -11.41 8.75 -2.36
N CYS A 106 -11.31 7.80 -1.42
CA CYS A 106 -11.84 7.91 -0.06
C CYS A 106 -13.35 8.22 0.02
N LYS A 107 -14.09 8.11 -1.11
CA LYS A 107 -15.53 8.43 -1.22
C LYS A 107 -16.37 7.17 -1.41
N SER A 108 -15.81 6.18 -2.11
CA SER A 108 -16.49 4.94 -2.45
C SER A 108 -15.98 3.79 -1.60
N PHE A 109 -16.91 3.06 -0.97
CA PHE A 109 -16.58 1.86 -0.21
C PHE A 109 -16.06 0.73 -1.12
N LEU A 110 -15.09 -0.03 -0.60
CA LEU A 110 -14.31 -1.07 -1.27
C LEU A 110 -15.14 -2.11 -2.03
N TRP A 111 -16.22 -2.62 -1.44
CA TRP A 111 -17.01 -3.71 -2.03
C TRP A 111 -18.32 -3.22 -2.64
N GLY A 112 -18.83 -3.93 -3.64
CA GLY A 112 -20.21 -3.73 -4.11
C GLY A 112 -21.22 -4.36 -3.15
N ARG A 113 -22.43 -3.78 -3.03
CA ARG A 113 -23.46 -4.24 -2.07
C ARG A 113 -23.74 -5.75 -2.16
N LYS A 114 -23.76 -6.32 -3.36
CA LYS A 114 -24.05 -7.75 -3.59
C LYS A 114 -23.01 -8.72 -3.05
N ILE A 115 -21.76 -8.27 -2.85
CA ILE A 115 -20.65 -9.14 -2.43
C ILE A 115 -20.08 -8.74 -1.06
N GLU A 116 -20.57 -7.64 -0.48
CA GLU A 116 -20.05 -7.06 0.75
C GLU A 116 -20.10 -8.05 1.92
N ASP A 117 -21.24 -8.68 2.16
CA ASP A 117 -21.40 -9.61 3.30
C ASP A 117 -20.49 -10.82 3.16
N LEU A 118 -20.46 -11.44 1.98
CA LEU A 118 -19.59 -12.58 1.71
C LEU A 118 -18.11 -12.19 1.89
N LYS A 119 -17.70 -11.01 1.42
CA LYS A 119 -16.33 -10.52 1.54
C LYS A 119 -15.97 -10.17 2.99
N ALA A 120 -16.90 -9.60 3.75
CA ALA A 120 -16.72 -9.30 5.17
C ALA A 120 -16.53 -10.59 5.98
N LEU A 121 -17.40 -11.59 5.76
CA LEU A 121 -17.31 -12.90 6.39
C LEU A 121 -16.00 -13.61 6.04
N ALA A 122 -15.63 -13.65 4.75
CA ALA A 122 -14.37 -14.25 4.31
C ALA A 122 -13.14 -13.55 4.92
N SER A 123 -13.18 -12.21 5.02
CA SER A 123 -12.09 -11.43 5.63
C SER A 123 -11.99 -11.71 7.13
N ALA A 124 -13.13 -11.71 7.84
CA ALA A 124 -13.18 -12.06 9.26
C ALA A 124 -12.64 -13.48 9.51
N ALA A 125 -13.10 -14.47 8.74
CA ALA A 125 -12.68 -15.86 8.86
C ALA A 125 -11.22 -16.11 8.45
N LEU A 126 -10.56 -15.16 7.78
CA LEU A 126 -9.13 -15.23 7.48
C LEU A 126 -8.28 -14.89 8.70
N PHE A 127 -8.76 -13.97 9.55
CA PHE A 127 -8.02 -13.43 10.69
C PHE A 127 -8.49 -13.98 12.04
N TYR A 128 -9.73 -14.46 12.14
CA TYR A 128 -10.36 -14.94 13.36
C TYR A 128 -11.02 -16.30 13.14
N PRO A 129 -11.03 -17.20 14.14
CA PRO A 129 -11.86 -18.39 14.11
C PRO A 129 -13.32 -18.02 13.83
N SER A 130 -13.98 -18.81 13.00
CA SER A 130 -15.37 -18.59 12.62
C SER A 130 -16.03 -19.95 12.41
N ASP A 131 -17.27 -20.10 12.88
CA ASP A 131 -18.11 -21.26 12.58
C ASP A 131 -19.11 -20.97 11.44
N VAL A 132 -18.89 -19.86 10.71
CA VAL A 132 -19.80 -19.42 9.66
C VAL A 132 -19.54 -20.18 8.38
N TRP A 133 -20.55 -20.92 7.91
CA TRP A 133 -20.53 -21.53 6.58
C TRP A 133 -20.40 -20.48 5.47
N PRO A 134 -19.55 -20.68 4.45
CA PRO A 134 -18.71 -21.85 4.16
C PRO A 134 -17.25 -21.73 4.65
N PHE A 135 -16.95 -20.89 5.64
CA PHE A 135 -15.59 -20.46 6.02
C PHE A 135 -15.04 -21.11 7.30
N GLU A 136 -15.65 -22.18 7.81
CA GLU A 136 -15.41 -22.72 9.14
C GLU A 136 -13.95 -23.15 9.39
N ASP A 137 -13.29 -23.66 8.34
CA ASP A 137 -11.90 -24.12 8.39
C ASP A 137 -10.89 -23.12 7.80
N LEU A 138 -11.35 -21.97 7.29
CA LEU A 138 -10.49 -21.00 6.60
C LEU A 138 -9.43 -20.43 7.54
N TYR A 139 -9.79 -20.08 8.78
CA TYR A 139 -8.84 -19.59 9.77
C TYR A 139 -7.74 -20.62 10.03
N SER A 140 -8.12 -21.87 10.30
CA SER A 140 -7.17 -22.96 10.55
C SER A 140 -6.27 -23.24 9.35
N TYR A 141 -6.80 -23.08 8.13
CA TYR A 141 -6.04 -23.20 6.89
C TYR A 141 -5.02 -22.06 6.74
N ALA A 142 -5.38 -20.83 7.13
CA ALA A 142 -4.58 -19.64 6.89
C ALA A 142 -3.70 -19.18 8.07
N LYS A 143 -3.92 -19.65 9.31
CA LYS A 143 -3.26 -19.15 10.54
C LYS A 143 -1.73 -19.18 10.54
N GLY A 144 -1.12 -20.00 9.68
CA GLY A 144 0.34 -20.05 9.50
C GLY A 144 0.91 -18.96 8.59
N SER A 145 0.06 -18.17 7.94
CA SER A 145 0.46 -17.11 7.00
C SER A 145 1.12 -15.97 7.76
N ARG A 146 2.33 -15.60 7.35
CA ARG A 146 3.13 -14.55 7.99
C ARG A 146 3.04 -13.22 7.24
N THR A 147 2.50 -13.23 6.02
CA THR A 147 2.30 -12.03 5.20
C THR A 147 0.90 -11.98 4.59
N ILE A 148 0.44 -10.78 4.24
CA ILE A 148 -0.83 -10.57 3.54
C ILE A 148 -0.84 -11.33 2.19
N ALA A 149 0.29 -11.38 1.48
CA ALA A 149 0.42 -12.09 0.22
C ALA A 149 0.29 -13.62 0.40
N GLU A 150 0.82 -14.16 1.49
CA GLU A 150 0.60 -15.57 1.86
C GLU A 150 -0.86 -15.83 2.21
N ALA A 151 -1.46 -15.00 3.07
CA ALA A 151 -2.86 -15.15 3.46
C ALA A 151 -3.80 -15.12 2.23
N TYR A 152 -3.53 -14.22 1.28
CA TYR A 152 -4.23 -14.17 0.00
C TYR A 152 -4.07 -15.46 -0.81
N ARG A 153 -2.84 -15.98 -0.97
CA ARG A 153 -2.59 -17.25 -1.65
C ARG A 153 -3.30 -18.42 -0.96
N CYS A 154 -3.25 -18.48 0.37
CA CYS A 154 -3.92 -19.49 1.19
C CYS A 154 -5.44 -19.45 0.96
N TYR A 155 -6.07 -18.27 0.97
CA TYR A 155 -7.50 -18.12 0.67
C TYR A 155 -7.85 -18.69 -0.72
N HIS A 156 -7.06 -18.36 -1.74
CA HIS A 156 -7.30 -18.84 -3.09
C HIS A 156 -7.11 -20.35 -3.24
N GLN A 157 -6.11 -20.91 -2.58
CA GLN A 157 -5.90 -22.35 -2.55
C GLN A 157 -7.03 -23.07 -1.80
N TRP A 158 -7.37 -22.59 -0.60
CA TRP A 158 -8.51 -23.09 0.18
C TRP A 158 -9.80 -23.11 -0.64
N ARG A 159 -10.10 -22.00 -1.33
CA ARG A 159 -11.30 -21.92 -2.18
C ARG A 159 -11.29 -22.95 -3.30
N LYS A 160 -10.13 -23.19 -3.92
CA LYS A 160 -9.96 -24.21 -4.96
C LYS A 160 -10.20 -25.61 -4.39
N ASP A 161 -9.62 -25.91 -3.23
CA ASP A 161 -9.76 -27.20 -2.56
C ASP A 161 -11.23 -27.47 -2.17
N LYS A 162 -11.94 -26.45 -1.65
CA LYS A 162 -13.39 -26.53 -1.35
C LYS A 162 -14.22 -26.78 -2.60
N LEU A 163 -13.96 -26.08 -3.70
CA LEU A 163 -14.66 -26.32 -4.97
C LEU A 163 -14.42 -27.75 -5.46
N GLN A 164 -13.18 -28.25 -5.40
CA GLN A 164 -12.88 -29.64 -5.76
C GLN A 164 -13.57 -30.66 -4.84
N GLN A 165 -13.69 -30.37 -3.54
CA GLN A 165 -14.46 -31.21 -2.62
C GLN A 165 -15.96 -31.21 -2.98
N LEU A 166 -16.54 -30.05 -3.29
CA LEU A 166 -17.93 -29.96 -3.73
C LEU A 166 -18.17 -30.68 -5.07
N ASP A 167 -17.25 -30.56 -6.03
CA ASP A 167 -17.31 -31.30 -7.30
C ASP A 167 -17.22 -32.81 -7.06
N LYS A 168 -16.35 -33.25 -6.15
CA LYS A 168 -16.28 -34.66 -5.73
C LYS A 168 -17.58 -35.09 -5.07
N ILE A 169 -18.19 -34.28 -4.20
CA ILE A 169 -19.48 -34.60 -3.56
C ILE A 169 -20.62 -34.64 -4.57
N ALA A 170 -20.64 -33.73 -5.55
CA ALA A 170 -21.61 -33.75 -6.64
C ALA A 170 -21.46 -35.01 -7.51
N ASN A 171 -20.22 -35.41 -7.79
CA ASN A 171 -19.91 -36.68 -8.46
C ASN A 171 -20.21 -37.90 -7.58
N LEU A 172 -20.10 -37.78 -6.25
CA LEU A 172 -20.45 -38.83 -5.29
C LEU A 172 -21.96 -38.99 -5.11
N LYS A 173 -22.76 -37.92 -5.24
CA LYS A 173 -24.23 -38.02 -5.35
C LYS A 173 -24.68 -38.74 -6.63
N ASN A 174 -23.87 -38.72 -7.68
CA ASN A 174 -24.04 -39.61 -8.84
C ASN A 174 -23.55 -41.05 -8.58
N LEU A 175 -22.83 -41.30 -7.47
CA LEU A 175 -22.28 -42.59 -7.03
C LEU A 175 -22.97 -43.14 -5.77
N ASP A 176 -24.18 -42.69 -5.43
CA ASP A 176 -25.05 -43.36 -4.42
C ASP A 176 -25.47 -44.79 -4.85
N GLN A 177 -24.90 -45.33 -5.94
CA GLN A 177 -24.95 -46.74 -6.30
C GLN A 177 -23.78 -47.60 -5.76
N ILE A 178 -22.70 -47.04 -5.20
CA ILE A 178 -21.53 -47.86 -4.80
C ILE A 178 -21.07 -47.53 -3.37
N THR A 179 -21.83 -48.08 -2.44
CA THR A 179 -21.37 -48.52 -1.11
C THR A 179 -20.08 -49.33 -1.22
N ARG A 180 -19.17 -49.14 -0.23
CA ARG A 180 -17.97 -49.94 0.12
C ARG A 180 -16.64 -49.27 -0.25
N LEU A 181 -16.10 -48.49 0.70
CA LEU A 181 -14.68 -48.50 1.07
C LEU A 181 -14.55 -47.86 2.46
N LYS A 182 -15.24 -48.49 3.43
CA LYS A 182 -14.76 -48.55 4.80
C LYS A 182 -13.49 -49.41 4.76
N GLN A 183 -12.44 -48.92 5.42
CA GLN A 183 -11.18 -49.60 5.83
C GLN A 183 -9.92 -49.14 5.07
N LEU A 184 -8.87 -48.92 5.88
CA LEU A 184 -7.48 -48.46 5.64
C LEU A 184 -7.27 -46.96 5.89
N GLU A 185 -6.34 -46.45 6.71
CA GLU A 185 -5.38 -46.96 7.72
C GLU A 185 -4.69 -45.69 8.32
N GLN A 186 -4.83 -45.40 9.63
CA GLN A 186 -3.78 -45.31 10.66
C GLN A 186 -2.35 -44.86 10.24
N LEU A 187 -1.85 -43.74 10.82
CA LEU A 187 -0.71 -43.66 11.76
C LEU A 187 -0.35 -42.19 12.15
N PRO A 188 0.28 -41.97 13.34
CA PRO A 188 0.44 -40.67 14.01
C PRO A 188 1.77 -39.98 13.68
N ARG A 189 1.86 -38.66 13.89
CA ARG A 189 3.13 -37.91 13.80
C ARG A 189 3.53 -37.30 15.14
N LEU A 190 4.64 -37.81 15.68
CA LEU A 190 5.38 -37.28 16.83
C LEU A 190 6.37 -36.18 16.41
N GLN A 191 6.53 -35.21 17.33
CA GLN A 191 7.73 -34.44 17.68
C GLN A 191 8.59 -33.78 16.58
N GLN A 192 8.40 -32.46 16.43
CA GLN A 192 9.42 -31.52 15.92
C GLN A 192 9.34 -30.16 16.66
N LEU A 193 9.26 -30.17 18.00
CA LEU A 193 9.02 -28.96 18.79
C LEU A 193 10.26 -28.23 19.33
N GLU A 194 11.47 -28.78 19.17
CA GLU A 194 12.69 -28.13 19.71
C GLU A 194 13.52 -27.31 18.71
N ARG A 195 13.37 -27.53 17.39
CA ARG A 195 14.01 -26.67 16.38
C ARG A 195 13.30 -25.34 16.13
N LEU A 196 12.06 -25.19 16.59
CA LEU A 196 11.27 -23.95 16.40
C LEU A 196 11.68 -22.83 17.37
N LYS A 197 12.12 -23.15 18.59
CA LYS A 197 12.51 -22.13 19.58
C LYS A 197 13.81 -21.38 19.22
N GLN A 198 14.80 -22.08 18.64
CA GLN A 198 16.06 -21.44 18.22
C GLN A 198 15.88 -20.55 16.98
N LEU A 199 14.98 -20.91 16.05
CA LEU A 199 14.63 -20.03 14.91
C LEU A 199 13.89 -18.77 15.37
N GLN A 200 13.04 -18.88 16.40
CA GLN A 200 12.31 -17.73 16.95
C GLN A 200 13.24 -16.71 17.63
N GLN A 201 14.29 -17.17 18.32
CA GLN A 201 15.30 -16.27 18.91
C GLN A 201 16.17 -15.55 17.87
N LEU A 202 16.56 -16.23 16.79
CA LEU A 202 17.26 -15.59 15.66
C LEU A 202 16.39 -14.56 14.93
N GLN A 203 15.08 -14.82 14.78
CA GLN A 203 14.13 -13.84 14.24
C GLN A 203 14.02 -12.61 15.15
N ASN A 204 13.96 -12.79 16.47
CA ASN A 204 13.86 -11.66 17.41
C ASN A 204 15.10 -10.74 17.37
N LEU A 205 16.32 -11.30 17.27
CA LEU A 205 17.56 -10.52 17.16
C LEU A 205 17.67 -9.78 15.82
N GLN A 206 17.27 -10.42 14.72
CA GLN A 206 17.19 -9.74 13.42
C GLN A 206 16.15 -8.61 13.43
N GLN A 207 15.05 -8.78 14.18
CA GLN A 207 14.02 -7.76 14.33
C GLN A 207 14.53 -6.55 15.13
N LEU A 208 15.27 -6.77 16.21
CA LEU A 208 15.91 -5.69 16.99
C LEU A 208 16.94 -4.89 16.18
N GLN A 209 17.84 -5.56 15.45
CA GLN A 209 18.80 -4.87 14.58
C GLN A 209 18.15 -4.10 13.43
N LYS A 210 16.94 -4.53 13.00
CA LYS A 210 16.15 -3.81 12.02
C LYS A 210 15.52 -2.55 12.61
N LEU A 211 14.98 -2.64 13.84
CA LEU A 211 14.38 -1.50 14.53
C LEU A 211 15.39 -0.37 14.79
N GLU A 212 16.60 -0.68 15.27
CA GLU A 212 17.65 0.34 15.47
C GLU A 212 18.07 1.04 14.16
N LYS A 213 18.14 0.28 13.06
CA LYS A 213 18.42 0.84 11.73
C LYS A 213 17.27 1.71 11.22
N ASP A 214 16.03 1.29 11.46
CA ASP A 214 14.83 2.01 11.04
C ASP A 214 14.67 3.32 11.83
N GLU A 215 14.94 3.35 13.13
CA GLU A 215 14.96 4.59 13.94
C GLU A 215 16.03 5.59 13.45
N SER A 216 17.25 5.11 13.19
CA SER A 216 18.32 5.97 12.67
C SER A 216 18.03 6.53 11.28
N LEU A 217 17.26 5.82 10.45
CA LEU A 217 16.82 6.30 9.14
C LEU A 217 15.69 7.34 9.28
N LEU A 218 14.73 7.09 10.17
CA LEU A 218 13.63 8.02 10.41
C LEU A 218 14.10 9.36 11.00
N ALA A 219 15.22 9.40 11.72
CA ALA A 219 15.83 10.65 12.17
C ALA A 219 16.22 11.62 11.03
N GLN A 220 16.37 11.12 9.79
CA GLN A 220 16.66 11.93 8.61
C GLN A 220 15.39 12.45 7.93
N LEU A 221 14.20 12.03 8.38
CA LEU A 221 12.92 12.40 7.80
C LEU A 221 12.33 13.62 8.51
N THR A 222 11.89 14.61 7.73
CA THR A 222 11.20 15.81 8.22
C THR A 222 9.84 15.92 7.55
N PHE A 223 8.78 16.06 8.34
CA PHE A 223 7.40 16.22 7.85
C PHE A 223 7.05 17.70 7.69
N GLN A 224 6.31 18.02 6.62
CA GLN A 224 5.79 19.35 6.33
C GLN A 224 4.37 19.24 5.80
N THR A 225 3.55 20.25 6.12
CA THR A 225 2.13 20.36 5.73
C THR A 225 1.89 21.58 4.83
N ASN A 226 2.89 21.97 4.05
CA ASN A 226 2.88 23.23 3.31
C ASN A 226 2.25 23.07 1.92
N ASP A 227 1.71 24.16 1.39
CA ASP A 227 1.50 24.26 -0.04
C ASP A 227 2.87 24.25 -0.75
N TYR A 228 2.94 23.62 -1.93
CA TYR A 228 4.20 23.49 -2.66
C TYR A 228 4.85 24.85 -3.00
N ARG A 229 4.05 25.91 -3.07
CA ARG A 229 4.49 27.30 -3.31
C ARG A 229 5.25 27.90 -2.13
N ASP A 230 5.00 27.41 -0.93
CA ASP A 230 5.57 27.95 0.32
C ASP A 230 6.85 27.20 0.75
N LEU A 231 7.24 26.18 -0.01
CA LEU A 231 8.48 25.44 0.22
C LEU A 231 9.71 26.26 -0.18
N SER A 232 10.73 26.25 0.68
CA SER A 232 11.98 26.98 0.47
C SER A 232 13.13 26.03 0.15
N PHE A 233 13.75 26.23 -1.02
CA PHE A 233 14.79 25.36 -1.56
C PHE A 233 16.16 26.05 -1.64
N LYS A 234 17.21 25.22 -1.68
CA LYS A 234 18.60 25.57 -1.94
C LYS A 234 18.99 25.07 -3.33
N ALA A 235 20.03 25.67 -3.91
CA ALA A 235 20.47 25.35 -5.26
C ALA A 235 20.84 23.87 -5.47
N ASP A 236 21.42 23.24 -4.46
CA ASP A 236 21.89 21.84 -4.47
C ASP A 236 20.84 20.81 -4.03
N ASP A 237 19.60 21.23 -3.77
CA ASP A 237 18.53 20.32 -3.41
C ASP A 237 18.13 19.42 -4.57
N VAL A 238 17.66 18.22 -4.25
CA VAL A 238 16.96 17.35 -5.20
C VAL A 238 15.47 17.43 -4.91
N VAL A 239 14.70 17.98 -5.85
CA VAL A 239 13.26 18.21 -5.71
C VAL A 239 12.52 17.22 -6.61
N TYR A 240 11.66 16.41 -6.02
CA TYR A 240 10.79 15.49 -6.72
C TYR A 240 9.32 15.88 -6.54
N CYS A 241 8.61 15.94 -7.67
CA CYS A 241 7.22 16.31 -7.73
C CYS A 241 6.38 15.18 -8.35
N ASP A 242 5.32 14.78 -7.66
CA ASP A 242 4.26 13.92 -8.19
C ASP A 242 2.90 14.63 -8.12
N PRO A 243 2.70 15.69 -8.93
CA PRO A 243 1.51 16.51 -8.83
C PRO A 243 0.24 15.74 -9.26
N PRO A 244 -0.94 16.19 -8.83
CA PRO A 244 -2.21 15.74 -9.41
C PRO A 244 -2.22 15.88 -10.93
N TYR A 245 -2.35 14.76 -11.67
CA TYR A 245 -2.25 14.77 -13.13
C TYR A 245 -3.45 15.43 -13.82
N VAL A 246 -3.16 16.23 -14.85
CA VAL A 246 -4.14 16.70 -15.85
C VAL A 246 -4.86 15.50 -16.50
N GLY A 247 -6.19 15.56 -16.56
CA GLY A 247 -7.00 14.55 -17.25
C GLY A 247 -7.23 13.26 -16.46
N THR A 248 -6.96 13.26 -15.16
CA THR A 248 -7.47 12.21 -14.26
C THR A 248 -8.85 12.58 -13.73
N LYS A 249 -9.67 11.58 -13.39
CA LYS A 249 -11.04 11.77 -12.88
C LYS A 249 -11.08 12.55 -11.54
N TYR A 250 -9.95 12.67 -10.87
CA TYR A 250 -9.85 13.25 -9.52
C TYR A 250 -9.45 14.73 -9.61
N GLN A 251 -10.39 15.61 -9.28
CA GLN A 251 -10.09 17.01 -9.04
C GLN A 251 -9.59 17.16 -7.60
N TYR A 252 -8.27 17.22 -7.44
CA TYR A 252 -7.63 17.55 -6.17
C TYR A 252 -7.79 19.05 -5.90
N GLY A 253 -8.97 19.47 -5.45
CA GLY A 253 -9.24 20.82 -4.96
C GLY A 253 -8.95 21.96 -5.95
N GLY A 254 -9.00 21.71 -7.27
CA GLY A 254 -8.70 22.72 -8.28
C GLY A 254 -7.21 22.99 -8.47
N PHE A 255 -6.38 21.93 -8.52
CA PHE A 255 -4.96 22.04 -8.84
C PHE A 255 -4.72 22.83 -10.15
N ASP A 256 -4.04 23.97 -10.03
CA ASP A 256 -3.71 24.85 -11.13
C ASP A 256 -2.39 24.42 -11.78
N ASN A 257 -2.51 23.82 -12.96
CA ASN A 257 -1.37 23.30 -13.71
C ASN A 257 -0.51 24.42 -14.30
N ASP A 258 -1.10 25.56 -14.67
CA ASP A 258 -0.36 26.68 -15.22
C ASP A 258 0.45 27.37 -14.11
N ALA A 259 -0.13 27.49 -12.91
CA ALA A 259 0.59 27.94 -11.72
C ALA A 259 1.74 26.99 -11.37
N PHE A 260 1.51 25.66 -11.45
CA PHE A 260 2.56 24.68 -11.20
C PHE A 260 3.71 24.77 -12.22
N VAL A 261 3.39 24.95 -13.51
CA VAL A 261 4.39 25.15 -14.58
C VAL A 261 5.22 26.40 -14.34
N LYS A 262 4.58 27.52 -14.01
CA LYS A 262 5.28 28.77 -13.65
C LYS A 262 6.15 28.58 -12.42
N TRP A 263 5.65 27.89 -11.41
CA TRP A 263 6.38 27.65 -10.15
C TRP A 263 7.66 26.86 -10.38
N TYR A 264 7.62 25.67 -10.99
CA TYR A 264 8.85 24.87 -11.14
C TYR A 264 9.87 25.52 -12.07
N SER A 265 9.41 26.31 -13.05
CA SER A 265 10.28 27.05 -13.97
C SER A 265 11.08 28.14 -13.26
N CYS A 266 10.54 28.69 -12.17
CA CYS A 266 11.15 29.79 -11.40
C CYS A 266 11.92 29.32 -10.15
N LEU A 267 11.94 28.02 -9.84
CA LEU A 267 12.65 27.51 -8.66
C LEU A 267 14.14 27.83 -8.74
N PRO A 268 14.83 28.19 -7.64
CA PRO A 268 16.27 28.42 -7.63
C PRO A 268 17.10 27.13 -7.55
N VAL A 269 16.58 26.00 -8.06
CA VAL A 269 17.13 24.64 -7.87
C VAL A 269 17.51 24.01 -9.21
N GLU A 270 18.67 23.35 -9.31
CA GLU A 270 19.11 22.70 -10.56
C GLU A 270 18.44 21.33 -10.80
N ASN A 271 18.15 20.61 -9.74
CA ASN A 271 17.72 19.21 -9.78
C ASN A 271 16.21 19.07 -9.48
N VAL A 272 15.37 19.46 -10.43
CA VAL A 272 13.91 19.32 -10.32
C VAL A 272 13.40 18.21 -11.24
N TYR A 273 12.70 17.25 -10.65
CA TYR A 273 12.16 16.07 -11.33
C TYR A 273 10.66 15.94 -11.11
N ILE A 274 9.93 15.60 -12.16
CA ILE A 274 8.47 15.57 -12.15
C ILE A 274 7.98 14.26 -12.76
N SER A 275 7.17 13.50 -12.02
CA SER A 275 6.41 12.39 -12.60
C SER A 275 5.19 12.92 -13.32
N ASN A 276 4.97 12.50 -14.57
CA ASN A 276 3.76 12.84 -15.33
C ASN A 276 3.45 11.81 -16.43
N TYR A 277 2.23 11.81 -16.98
CA TYR A 277 1.89 10.98 -18.14
C TYR A 277 2.25 11.60 -19.50
N SER A 278 2.52 12.90 -19.51
CA SER A 278 2.85 13.68 -20.70
C SER A 278 4.06 14.57 -20.44
N VAL A 279 4.79 14.93 -21.49
CA VAL A 279 5.88 15.91 -21.37
C VAL A 279 5.30 17.27 -20.99
N LEU A 280 5.96 17.97 -20.06
CA LEU A 280 5.58 19.31 -19.60
C LEU A 280 6.49 20.38 -20.23
N PRO A 281 6.08 21.66 -20.26
CA PRO A 281 6.93 22.75 -20.74
C PRO A 281 8.29 22.80 -20.03
N ASN A 282 9.36 23.15 -20.75
CA ASN A 282 10.72 23.25 -20.18
C ASN A 282 11.18 21.97 -19.46
N THR A 283 10.80 20.79 -19.97
CA THR A 283 11.25 19.52 -19.42
C THR A 283 11.77 18.57 -20.50
N GLN A 284 12.62 17.64 -20.09
CA GLN A 284 13.06 16.51 -20.91
C GLN A 284 12.75 15.19 -20.21
N VAL A 285 12.41 14.16 -20.98
CA VAL A 285 12.17 12.81 -20.45
C VAL A 285 13.50 12.16 -20.08
N VAL A 286 13.63 11.73 -18.83
CA VAL A 286 14.82 11.02 -18.32
C VAL A 286 14.51 9.58 -17.90
N GLY A 287 13.23 9.21 -17.80
CA GLY A 287 12.81 7.85 -17.49
C GLY A 287 11.40 7.55 -18.00
N THR A 288 11.11 6.28 -18.26
CA THR A 288 9.78 5.81 -18.66
C THR A 288 9.49 4.48 -18.01
N PHE A 289 8.37 4.40 -17.29
CA PHE A 289 8.05 3.28 -16.43
C PHE A 289 6.67 2.71 -16.74
N LYS A 290 6.52 1.38 -16.56
CA LYS A 290 5.25 0.68 -16.70
C LYS A 290 4.85 0.09 -15.36
N LYS A 291 3.63 0.42 -14.90
CA LYS A 291 3.03 -0.16 -13.70
C LYS A 291 2.22 -1.41 -14.05
N HIS A 292 2.30 -2.42 -13.21
CA HIS A 292 1.44 -3.60 -13.34
C HIS A 292 -0.01 -3.25 -12.99
N SER A 293 -0.95 -3.77 -13.77
CA SER A 293 -2.39 -3.58 -13.54
C SER A 293 -2.97 -4.80 -12.82
N PHE A 294 -3.75 -4.57 -11.77
CA PHE A 294 -4.60 -5.59 -11.16
C PHE A 294 -5.95 -5.76 -11.90
N THR A 295 -6.26 -4.90 -12.87
CA THR A 295 -7.44 -5.03 -13.74
C THR A 295 -7.03 -5.53 -15.13
N ALA A 296 -7.74 -6.55 -15.62
CA ALA A 296 -7.45 -7.28 -16.85
C ALA A 296 -7.69 -6.47 -18.16
N LYS A 297 -8.19 -5.24 -18.08
CA LYS A 297 -8.49 -4.40 -19.26
C LYS A 297 -8.04 -2.95 -19.05
N GLY A 298 -7.08 -2.53 -19.87
CA GLY A 298 -6.68 -1.13 -20.05
C GLY A 298 -5.19 -0.96 -20.32
N LYS A 299 -4.82 -0.33 -21.44
CA LYS A 299 -3.46 0.20 -21.62
C LYS A 299 -3.29 1.37 -20.65
N ARG A 300 -2.65 1.16 -19.49
CA ARG A 300 -2.20 2.29 -18.66
C ARG A 300 -1.13 3.05 -19.44
N ARG A 301 -1.22 4.38 -19.41
CA ARG A 301 -0.18 5.25 -19.94
C ARG A 301 1.12 4.96 -19.19
N ALA A 302 2.23 4.98 -19.91
CA ALA A 302 3.53 4.90 -19.27
C ALA A 302 3.74 6.15 -18.41
N GLU A 303 4.40 5.97 -17.27
CA GLU A 303 4.76 7.06 -16.38
C GLU A 303 6.10 7.61 -16.82
N LEU A 304 6.16 8.91 -17.09
CA LEU A 304 7.38 9.59 -17.49
C LEU A 304 7.99 10.25 -16.26
N LEU A 305 9.31 10.11 -16.11
CA LEU A 305 10.09 10.97 -15.23
C LEU A 305 10.70 12.06 -16.09
N LEU A 306 10.34 13.29 -15.77
CA LEU A 306 10.76 14.50 -16.44
C LEU A 306 11.82 15.20 -15.59
N ARG A 307 12.86 15.73 -16.22
CA ARG A 307 13.80 16.67 -15.59
C ARG A 307 13.52 18.06 -16.15
N VAL A 308 13.40 19.06 -15.28
CA VAL A 308 13.26 20.46 -15.69
C VAL A 308 14.57 20.95 -16.31
N VAL A 309 14.45 21.62 -17.45
CA VAL A 309 15.55 22.24 -18.20
C VAL A 309 15.37 23.75 -18.10
N LYS A 310 16.40 24.45 -17.63
CA LYS A 310 16.43 25.91 -17.55
C LYS A 310 17.35 26.48 -18.61
#